data_AF-A0A528CHZ1-F1
#
_entry.id   AF-A0A528CHZ1-F1
#
_cell.length_a   1.000
_cell.length_b   1.000
_cell.length_c   1.000
_cell.angle_alpha   90.00
_cell.angle_beta   90.00
_cell.angle_gamma   90.00
#
_symmetry.space_group_name_H-M   'P 1'
#
loop_
_entity.id
_entity.type
_entity.pdbx_description
1 polymer ?
#
loop_
_entity_poly.entity_id
_entity_poly.type
_entity_poly.pdbx_seq_one_letter_code
_entity_poly.pdbx_strand_id
1 'polypeptide(L)' 'MDEETDGILQNRPAARGIDTIDRKILGVLVDDATISYAELGERVG' A
#
# COMPACT_ATOMS: atom_id res chain seq x y z
N MET A 1 9.91 6.17 -23.01
CA MET A 1 9.23 4.87 -22.91
C MET A 1 10.04 4.12 -21.90
N ASP A 2 9.64 4.20 -20.64
CA ASP A 2 10.45 3.74 -19.51
C ASP A 2 10.11 2.28 -19.25
N GLU A 3 10.93 1.40 -19.81
CA GLU A 3 10.92 -0.03 -19.51
C GLU A 3 11.77 -0.26 -18.26
N GLU A 4 11.17 -0.12 -17.07
CA GLU A 4 11.85 -0.46 -15.83
C GLU A 4 11.07 -1.53 -15.06
N THR A 5 11.67 -2.71 -14.95
CA THR A 5 11.44 -3.76 -13.92
C THR A 5 10.56 -4.98 -14.23
N ASP A 6 10.00 -5.13 -15.43
CA ASP A 6 9.17 -6.32 -15.77
C ASP A 6 9.92 -7.68 -15.68
N GLY A 7 11.26 -7.67 -15.77
CA GLY A 7 12.11 -8.87 -15.69
C GLY A 7 12.67 -9.19 -14.30
N ILE A 8 12.39 -8.37 -13.29
CA ILE A 8 12.95 -8.55 -11.95
C ILE A 8 12.05 -9.49 -11.13
N LEU A 9 12.51 -10.72 -10.89
CA LEU A 9 11.92 -11.61 -9.89
C LEU A 9 11.93 -10.89 -8.53
N GLN A 10 10.75 -10.43 -8.10
CA GLN A 10 10.61 -9.81 -6.80
C GLN A 10 10.99 -10.84 -5.73
N ASN A 11 11.98 -10.52 -4.90
CA ASN A 11 12.24 -11.24 -3.65
C ASN A 11 10.99 -11.11 -2.78
N ARG A 12 10.00 -11.98 -2.99
CA ARG A 12 8.74 -11.95 -2.27
C ARG A 12 9.08 -12.06 -0.79
N PRO A 13 8.91 -11.00 0.01
CA PRO A 13 9.10 -11.10 1.43
C PRO A 13 8.15 -12.19 1.93
N ALA A 14 8.59 -13.01 2.90
CA ALA A 14 7.70 -13.95 3.57
C ALA A 14 6.37 -13.24 3.89
N ALA A 15 5.24 -13.91 3.63
CA ALA A 15 3.91 -13.30 3.74
C ALA A 15 3.77 -12.55 5.07
N ARG A 16 4.01 -11.24 5.04
CA ARG A 16 3.86 -10.38 6.21
C ARG A 16 2.36 -10.29 6.43
N GLY A 17 1.91 -10.79 7.58
CA GLY A 17 0.52 -10.71 7.95
C GLY A 17 0.07 -9.24 8.01
N ILE A 18 -1.20 -8.99 7.74
CA ILE A 18 -1.80 -7.66 7.80
C ILE A 18 -1.79 -7.20 9.27
N ASP A 19 -0.93 -6.24 9.56
CA ASP A 19 -0.78 -5.65 10.89
C ASP A 19 -1.84 -4.57 11.16
N THR A 20 -1.77 -3.94 12.33
CA THR A 20 -2.76 -2.93 12.74
C THR A 20 -2.75 -1.71 11.82
N ILE A 21 -1.59 -1.28 11.33
CA ILE A 21 -1.47 -0.14 10.42
C ILE A 21 -2.02 -0.51 9.06
N ASP A 22 -1.69 -1.70 8.56
CA ASP A 22 -2.23 -2.20 7.29
C ASP A 22 -3.76 -2.21 7.32
N ARG A 23 -4.39 -2.67 8.42
CA ARG A 23 -5.86 -2.65 8.55
C ARG A 23 -6.46 -1.26 8.54
N LYS A 24 -5.80 -0.28 9.18
CA LYS A 24 -6.25 1.11 9.15
C LYS A 24 -6.20 1.67 7.74
N ILE A 25 -5.08 1.47 7.05
CA ILE A 25 -4.89 1.89 5.64
C ILE A 25 -5.99 1.28 4.77
N LEU A 26 -6.17 -0.04 4.86
CA LEU A 26 -7.19 -0.76 4.09
C LEU A 26 -8.61 -0.28 4.41
N GLY A 27 -8.90 0.08 5.66
CA GLY A 27 -10.17 0.69 6.04
C GLY A 27 -10.43 2.01 5.31
N VAL A 28 -9.46 2.92 5.32
CA VAL A 28 -9.60 4.22 4.62
C VAL A 28 -9.74 4.03 3.11
N LEU A 29 -8.98 3.11 2.52
CA LEU A 29 -9.04 2.86 1.07
C LEU A 29 -10.32 2.16 0.62
N VAL A 30 -10.98 1.41 1.50
CA VAL A 30 -12.32 0.86 1.24
C VAL A 30 -13.36 1.98 1.17
N ASP A 31 -13.23 2.99 2.02
CA ASP A 31 -14.13 4.14 2.02
C ASP A 31 -13.87 5.07 0.82
N ASP A 32 -12.59 5.35 0.53
CA ASP A 32 -12.17 6.17 -0.61
C ASP A 32 -10.77 5.77 -1.12
N ALA A 33 -10.74 5.10 -2.27
CA ALA A 33 -9.50 4.67 -2.94
C ALA A 33 -8.84 5.77 -3.80
N THR A 34 -9.46 6.94 -3.93
CA THR A 34 -8.94 8.08 -4.71
C THR A 34 -8.14 9.08 -3.87
N ILE A 35 -8.13 8.88 -2.55
CA ILE A 35 -7.41 9.71 -1.59
C ILE A 35 -5.91 9.78 -1.87
N SER A 36 -5.33 10.95 -1.62
CA SER A 36 -3.89 11.14 -1.72
C SER A 36 -3.13 10.43 -0.58
N TYR A 37 -1.88 10.05 -0.80
CA TYR A 37 -1.04 9.45 0.24
C TYR A 37 -0.79 10.37 1.45
N ALA A 38 -0.73 11.69 1.23
CA ALA A 38 -0.58 12.66 2.31
C ALA A 38 -1.80 12.63 3.24
N GLU A 39 -3.00 12.69 2.66
CA GLU A 39 -4.24 12.66 3.42
C GLU A 39 -4.51 11.28 4.04
N LEU A 40 -4.13 10.20 3.36
CA LEU A 40 -4.14 8.85 3.94
C LEU A 40 -3.27 8.77 5.20
N GLY A 41 -2.07 9.38 5.16
CA GLY A 41 -1.17 9.45 6.31
C GLY A 41 -1.78 10.20 7.50
N GLU A 42 -2.45 11.33 7.25
CA GLU A 42 -3.17 12.08 8.28
C GLU A 42 -4.33 11.29 8.91
N ARG A 43 -5.04 10.48 8.12
CA ARG A 43 -6.17 9.66 8.60
C ARG A 43 -5.73 8.40 9.35
N VAL A 44 -4.57 7.83 9.03
CA VAL A 44 -4.07 6.58 9.63
C VAL A 44 -3.25 6.83 10.91
N GLY A 45 -2.60 8.01 10.98
CA GLY A 45 -1.75 8.48 12.08
C GLY A 45 -2.35 8.36 13.48
#